data_AF-A0A0A8UK18-F1
#
_entry.id   AF-A0A0A8UK18-F1
#
_cell.length_a   1.000
_cell.length_b   1.000
_cell.length_c   1.000
_cell.angle_alpha   90.00
_cell.angle_beta   90.00
_cell.angle_gamma   90.00
#
_symmetry.space_group_name_H-M   'P 1'
#
loop_
_entity.id
_entity.type
_entity.pdbx_description
1 polymer ?
#
loop_
_entity_poly.entity_id
_entity_poly.type
_entity_poly.pdbx_seq_one_letter_code
_entity_poly.pdbx_strand_id
1 'polypeptide(L)'
;MLILHTLDFDETITKNHTAQKPQDFKPENNIKDGLKGRFVHNNESLLAIATYHSQPTYVLSYLLYLLEKTEEDIVKTEEVIIDNHHQLFKVFLADCTHPLIIATPRKDNYNSHLHALSINGKNDLLHSIVAHLPACHEKHYYEDKELYFDYAACLPEFHRHHVQATNPSFSFHNEKAPGALFSLRSMLAADLAELTKDAKKETQPSSHVSLSLFSISANNSTLPDSSVGLVSNVSTSTPSAEETINALCDLINFIDFKVQTIESNTLAVLANGSFKDTLAYWEMQTKEKITKFIPEVLQKREEVAKLESTYNYDSDENTGLGY
;
A
#
# COMPACT_ATOMS: atom_id res chain seq x y z
N MET A 1 -7.89 -6.14 -4.30
CA MET A 1 -6.71 -5.93 -3.44
C MET A 1 -5.52 -5.59 -4.32
N LEU A 2 -4.91 -4.43 -4.14
CA LEU A 2 -3.80 -3.92 -4.92
C LEU A 2 -2.50 -4.02 -4.13
N ILE A 3 -1.46 -4.61 -4.73
CA ILE A 3 -0.15 -4.84 -4.08
C ILE A 3 0.91 -4.00 -4.76
N LEU A 4 1.80 -3.38 -4.00
CA LEU A 4 3.00 -2.71 -4.51
C LEU A 4 4.25 -3.53 -4.22
N HIS A 5 5.04 -3.84 -5.24
CA HIS A 5 6.39 -4.39 -5.13
C HIS A 5 7.40 -3.32 -5.55
N THR A 6 8.21 -2.86 -4.60
CA THR A 6 9.33 -1.96 -4.86
C THR A 6 10.65 -2.71 -4.68
N LEU A 7 11.48 -2.77 -5.71
CA LEU A 7 12.78 -3.45 -5.64
C LEU A 7 13.92 -2.44 -5.74
N ASP A 8 15.05 -2.72 -5.08
CA ASP A 8 16.32 -2.24 -5.61
C ASP A 8 16.66 -2.93 -6.94
N PHE A 9 17.58 -2.32 -7.67
CA PHE A 9 18.04 -2.80 -8.96
C PHE A 9 19.34 -3.60 -8.86
N ASP A 10 20.45 -2.94 -8.52
CA ASP A 10 21.77 -3.59 -8.50
C ASP A 10 21.81 -4.67 -7.41
N GLU A 11 22.27 -5.88 -7.75
CA GLU A 11 22.44 -7.02 -6.83
C GLU A 11 21.16 -7.55 -6.14
N THR A 12 20.04 -6.84 -6.29
CA THR A 12 18.67 -7.30 -5.99
C THR A 12 18.03 -7.96 -7.21
N ILE A 13 17.95 -7.24 -8.34
CA ILE A 13 17.48 -7.77 -9.63
C ILE A 13 18.65 -8.37 -10.41
N THR A 14 19.80 -7.70 -10.38
CA THR A 14 20.96 -8.08 -11.17
C THR A 14 21.86 -9.08 -10.46
N LYS A 15 22.58 -9.91 -11.22
CA LYS A 15 23.63 -10.82 -10.71
C LYS A 15 24.89 -10.06 -10.35
N ASN A 16 25.21 -9.02 -11.12
CA ASN A 16 26.37 -8.16 -10.92
C ASN A 16 25.95 -6.70 -10.89
N HIS A 17 26.62 -5.91 -10.04
CA HIS A 17 26.47 -4.47 -9.96
C HIS A 17 26.86 -3.77 -11.28
N THR A 18 25.97 -2.94 -11.83
CA THR A 18 26.11 -2.38 -13.19
C THR A 18 26.47 -0.91 -13.23
N ALA A 19 26.28 -0.13 -12.16
CA ALA A 19 26.42 1.33 -12.18
C ALA A 19 27.72 1.89 -12.79
N GLN A 20 28.85 1.19 -12.67
CA GLN A 20 30.13 1.65 -13.23
C GLN A 20 30.34 1.26 -14.70
N LYS A 21 29.72 0.16 -15.15
CA LYS A 21 29.92 -0.41 -16.49
C LYS A 21 28.62 -0.98 -17.06
N PRO A 22 27.56 -0.15 -17.21
CA PRO A 22 26.26 -0.64 -17.65
C PRO A 22 26.31 -1.31 -19.03
N GLN A 23 27.23 -0.89 -19.91
CA GLN A 23 27.42 -1.47 -21.24
C GLN A 23 27.90 -2.93 -21.25
N ASP A 24 28.52 -3.41 -20.16
CA ASP A 24 29.05 -4.77 -20.07
C ASP A 24 27.97 -5.79 -19.69
N PHE A 25 26.83 -5.32 -19.17
CA PHE A 25 25.76 -6.14 -18.63
C PHE A 25 24.44 -5.86 -19.32
N LYS A 26 23.73 -6.91 -19.73
CA LYS A 26 22.42 -6.81 -20.37
C LYS A 26 21.38 -7.67 -19.64
N PRO A 27 20.09 -7.39 -19.81
CA PRO A 27 19.05 -8.19 -19.17
C PRO A 27 19.18 -9.70 -19.41
N GLU A 28 19.59 -10.11 -20.61
CA GLU A 28 19.66 -11.52 -21.01
C GLU A 28 20.70 -12.34 -20.23
N ASN A 29 21.73 -11.67 -19.68
CA ASN A 29 22.84 -12.35 -19.01
C ASN A 29 23.03 -11.97 -17.55
N ASN A 30 22.37 -10.91 -17.07
CA ASN A 30 22.65 -10.34 -15.75
C ASN A 30 21.42 -10.27 -14.84
N ILE A 31 20.26 -10.83 -15.20
CA ILE A 31 19.11 -10.98 -14.29
C ILE A 31 19.29 -12.21 -13.39
N LYS A 32 18.91 -12.12 -12.11
CA LYS A 32 18.88 -13.27 -11.20
C LYS A 32 17.85 -14.32 -11.61
N ASP A 33 18.21 -15.58 -11.42
CA ASP A 33 17.33 -16.69 -11.73
C ASP A 33 16.11 -16.70 -10.80
N GLY A 34 14.94 -17.07 -11.32
CA GLY A 34 13.69 -17.11 -10.55
C GLY A 34 12.94 -15.76 -10.41
N LEU A 35 13.43 -14.68 -11.03
CA LEU A 35 12.69 -13.40 -11.11
C LEU A 35 11.62 -13.39 -12.21
N LYS A 36 11.89 -14.08 -13.33
CA LYS A 36 10.99 -14.09 -14.48
C LYS A 36 9.65 -14.73 -14.10
N GLY A 37 8.55 -14.02 -14.34
CA GLY A 37 7.19 -14.43 -13.96
C GLY A 37 6.87 -14.32 -12.46
N ARG A 38 7.83 -13.90 -11.62
CA ARG A 38 7.60 -13.72 -10.18
C ARG A 38 6.89 -12.41 -9.85
N PHE A 39 7.18 -11.36 -10.63
CA PHE A 39 6.58 -10.05 -10.48
C PHE A 39 5.86 -9.69 -11.77
N VAL A 40 4.72 -9.01 -11.62
CA VAL A 40 3.92 -8.49 -12.72
C VAL A 40 3.60 -7.01 -12.46
N HIS A 41 3.32 -6.27 -13.53
CA HIS A 41 2.86 -4.88 -13.45
C HIS A 41 1.51 -4.78 -14.16
N ASN A 42 0.43 -4.74 -13.40
CA ASN A 42 -0.96 -4.65 -13.87
C ASN A 42 -1.85 -3.91 -12.85
N ASN A 43 -3.16 -3.91 -13.04
CA ASN A 43 -4.10 -3.19 -12.15
C ASN A 43 -4.33 -3.88 -10.78
N GLU A 44 -3.69 -5.01 -10.50
CA GLU A 44 -3.78 -5.75 -9.21
C GLU A 44 -2.42 -5.82 -8.48
N SER A 45 -1.32 -5.75 -9.22
CA SER A 45 0.05 -5.78 -8.70
C SER A 45 0.91 -4.77 -9.45
N LEU A 46 1.43 -3.80 -8.72
CA LEU A 46 2.28 -2.73 -9.22
C LEU A 46 3.74 -3.06 -8.96
N LEU A 47 4.55 -2.91 -9.99
CA LEU A 47 6.01 -2.96 -9.92
C LEU A 47 6.60 -1.55 -9.92
N ALA A 48 7.54 -1.28 -9.01
CA ALA A 48 8.33 -0.07 -8.95
C ALA A 48 9.79 -0.39 -8.59
N ILE A 49 10.69 0.55 -8.87
CA ILE A 49 12.11 0.46 -8.53
C ILE A 49 12.54 1.67 -7.71
N ALA A 50 13.25 1.41 -6.61
CA ALA A 50 13.95 2.41 -5.82
C ALA A 50 15.45 2.11 -5.88
N THR A 51 16.18 2.82 -6.75
CA THR A 51 17.60 2.52 -6.99
C THR A 51 18.45 3.78 -6.96
N TYR A 52 19.73 3.60 -6.63
CA TYR A 52 20.73 4.64 -6.81
C TYR A 52 21.33 4.66 -8.22
N HIS A 53 20.95 3.76 -9.12
CA HIS A 53 21.44 3.79 -10.51
C HIS A 53 21.11 5.14 -11.19
N SER A 54 22.08 5.75 -11.87
CA SER A 54 21.94 7.09 -12.48
C SER A 54 21.18 7.10 -13.82
N GLN A 55 20.96 5.92 -14.40
CA GLN A 55 20.35 5.74 -15.72
C GLN A 55 19.02 4.99 -15.61
N PRO A 56 17.87 5.68 -15.51
CA PRO A 56 16.57 5.02 -15.38
C PRO A 56 16.15 4.24 -16.63
N THR A 57 16.59 4.66 -17.84
CA THR A 57 16.33 3.93 -19.08
C THR A 57 17.08 2.60 -19.15
N TYR A 58 18.29 2.53 -18.59
CA TYR A 58 19.03 1.27 -18.45
C TYR A 58 18.28 0.30 -17.53
N VAL A 59 17.82 0.79 -16.37
CA VAL A 59 16.99 0.02 -15.43
C VAL A 59 15.71 -0.45 -16.10
N LEU A 60 15.03 0.42 -16.86
CA LEU A 60 13.81 0.09 -17.60
C LEU A 60 14.01 -1.10 -18.53
N SER A 61 15.15 -1.21 -19.22
CA SER A 61 15.42 -2.34 -20.12
C SER A 61 15.36 -3.70 -19.41
N TYR A 62 15.78 -3.76 -18.14
CA TYR A 62 15.67 -4.98 -17.33
C TYR A 62 14.22 -5.26 -16.92
N LEU A 63 13.45 -4.22 -16.60
CA LEU A 63 12.05 -4.37 -16.21
C LEU A 63 11.19 -4.84 -17.38
N LEU A 64 11.38 -4.26 -18.57
CA LEU A 64 10.70 -4.70 -19.77
C LEU A 64 11.01 -6.18 -20.06
N TYR A 65 12.28 -6.58 -19.97
CA TYR A 65 12.68 -7.97 -20.13
C TYR A 65 12.02 -8.91 -19.10
N LEU A 66 11.99 -8.52 -17.82
CA LEU A 66 11.35 -9.30 -16.74
C LEU A 66 9.85 -9.46 -16.94
N LEU A 67 9.20 -8.41 -17.44
CA LEU A 67 7.75 -8.36 -17.70
C LEU A 67 7.37 -8.95 -19.07
N GLU A 68 8.34 -9.45 -19.84
CA GLU A 68 8.15 -9.91 -21.23
C GLU A 68 7.51 -8.84 -22.13
N LYS A 69 7.92 -7.58 -21.93
CA LYS A 69 7.50 -6.40 -22.67
C LYS A 69 8.66 -5.82 -23.49
N THR A 70 8.31 -4.92 -24.40
CA THR A 70 9.23 -4.18 -25.27
C THR A 70 8.94 -2.68 -25.19
N GLU A 71 9.76 -1.86 -25.86
CA GLU A 71 9.51 -0.41 -25.93
C GLU A 71 8.20 -0.08 -26.66
N GLU A 72 7.71 -0.95 -27.53
CA GLU A 72 6.44 -0.77 -28.26
C GLU A 72 5.21 -0.83 -27.34
N ASP A 73 5.34 -1.47 -26.17
CA ASP A 73 4.29 -1.55 -25.16
C ASP A 73 4.15 -0.25 -24.34
N ILE A 74 5.10 0.70 -24.48
CA ILE A 74 5.12 1.96 -23.76
C ILE A 74 4.24 2.99 -24.49
N VAL A 75 3.19 3.45 -23.81
CA VAL A 75 2.29 4.49 -24.31
C VAL A 75 2.89 5.88 -24.12
N LYS A 76 3.49 6.12 -22.95
CA LYS A 76 4.14 7.39 -22.62
C LYS A 76 5.14 7.24 -21.48
N THR A 77 6.07 8.17 -21.41
CA THR A 77 7.01 8.32 -20.30
C THR A 77 6.96 9.74 -19.75
N GLU A 78 7.11 9.88 -18.44
CA GLU A 78 7.15 11.17 -17.75
C GLU A 78 8.32 11.20 -16.77
N GLU A 79 9.16 12.24 -16.83
CA GLU A 79 10.17 12.54 -15.81
C GLU A 79 9.61 13.60 -14.86
N VAL A 80 9.60 13.30 -13.56
CA VAL A 80 9.15 14.20 -12.51
C VAL A 80 10.27 14.40 -11.51
N ILE A 81 10.77 15.63 -11.41
CA ILE A 81 11.75 15.98 -10.37
C ILE A 81 10.99 16.10 -9.05
N ILE A 82 11.36 15.28 -8.08
CA ILE A 82 10.79 15.32 -6.73
C ILE A 82 11.85 15.95 -5.86
N ASP A 83 11.52 17.13 -5.31
CA ASP A 83 12.39 17.88 -4.41
C ASP A 83 13.83 18.14 -4.93
N ASN A 84 14.76 18.26 -3.99
CA ASN A 84 16.15 18.60 -4.24
C ASN A 84 17.03 17.40 -4.57
N HIS A 85 16.63 16.14 -4.33
CA HIS A 85 17.57 15.01 -4.35
C HIS A 85 17.20 13.84 -5.29
N HIS A 86 15.94 13.63 -5.63
CA HIS A 86 15.59 12.52 -6.53
C HIS A 86 14.60 12.91 -7.62
N GLN A 87 14.32 11.95 -8.49
CA GLN A 87 13.38 12.07 -9.58
C GLN A 87 12.67 10.74 -9.78
N LEU A 88 11.49 10.81 -10.37
CA LEU A 88 10.71 9.66 -10.78
C LEU A 88 10.66 9.62 -12.30
N PHE A 89 11.04 8.49 -12.86
CA PHE A 89 10.77 8.15 -14.25
C PHE A 89 9.55 7.23 -14.28
N LYS A 90 8.43 7.76 -14.77
CA LYS A 90 7.15 7.05 -14.87
C LYS A 90 6.97 6.52 -16.27
N VAL A 91 6.64 5.25 -16.39
CA VAL A 91 6.45 4.54 -17.64
C VAL A 91 5.04 3.97 -17.67
N PHE A 92 4.24 4.39 -18.63
CA PHE A 92 2.86 3.95 -18.76
C PHE A 92 2.77 2.89 -19.85
N LEU A 93 2.41 1.67 -19.46
CA LEU A 93 2.23 0.53 -20.35
C LEU A 93 0.79 0.47 -20.85
N ALA A 94 0.58 -0.07 -22.06
CA ALA A 94 -0.74 -0.09 -22.69
C ALA A 94 -1.81 -0.90 -21.93
N ASP A 95 -1.41 -1.91 -21.16
CA ASP A 95 -2.27 -2.84 -20.43
C ASP A 95 -2.45 -2.49 -18.95
N CYS A 96 -1.87 -1.39 -18.47
CA CYS A 96 -1.97 -0.94 -17.08
C CYS A 96 -2.41 0.52 -16.98
N THR A 97 -3.35 0.81 -16.09
CA THR A 97 -3.81 2.19 -15.86
C THR A 97 -2.85 2.99 -14.98
N HIS A 98 -1.96 2.31 -14.27
CA HIS A 98 -1.00 2.89 -13.35
C HIS A 98 0.41 2.83 -13.95
N PRO A 99 1.27 3.82 -13.67
CA PRO A 99 2.62 3.80 -14.20
C PRO A 99 3.50 2.80 -13.45
N LEU A 100 4.41 2.17 -14.16
CA LEU A 100 5.63 1.63 -13.58
C LEU A 100 6.53 2.81 -13.21
N ILE A 101 7.06 2.83 -11.98
CA ILE A 101 7.89 3.94 -11.48
C ILE A 101 9.31 3.47 -11.24
N ILE A 102 10.28 4.20 -11.78
CA ILE A 102 11.71 4.06 -11.46
C ILE A 102 12.15 5.34 -10.74
N ALA A 103 12.37 5.25 -9.44
CA ALA A 103 12.89 6.34 -8.63
C ALA A 103 14.42 6.28 -8.58
N THR A 104 15.07 7.39 -8.93
CA THR A 104 16.54 7.52 -8.95
C THR A 104 16.97 8.83 -8.30
N PRO A 105 18.23 8.94 -7.81
CA PRO A 105 18.83 10.24 -7.58
C PRO A 105 18.76 11.11 -8.84
N ARG A 106 18.75 12.42 -8.64
CA ARG A 106 18.88 13.38 -9.72
C ARG A 106 20.22 13.22 -10.45
N LYS A 107 20.21 13.43 -11.77
CA LYS A 107 21.41 13.29 -12.61
C LYS A 107 22.32 14.50 -12.50
N ASP A 108 21.76 15.70 -12.38
CA ASP A 108 22.54 16.90 -12.10
C ASP A 108 23.18 16.74 -10.72
N ASN A 109 24.49 16.99 -10.58
CA ASN A 109 25.22 16.82 -9.32
C ASN A 109 24.95 15.48 -8.57
N TYR A 110 24.85 14.38 -9.34
CA TYR A 110 24.47 13.05 -8.86
C TYR A 110 25.13 12.62 -7.53
N ASN A 111 26.45 12.81 -7.38
CA ASN A 111 27.17 12.40 -6.16
C ASN A 111 26.66 13.14 -4.89
N SER A 112 26.31 14.43 -5.03
CA SER A 112 25.76 15.21 -3.92
C SER A 112 24.38 14.72 -3.53
N HIS A 113 23.52 14.42 -4.51
CA HIS A 113 22.20 13.89 -4.23
C HIS A 113 22.22 12.47 -3.68
N LEU A 114 23.11 11.61 -4.22
CA LEU A 114 23.32 10.27 -3.69
C LEU A 114 23.76 10.32 -2.22
N HIS A 115 24.71 11.20 -1.88
CA HIS A 115 25.12 11.39 -0.49
C HIS A 115 23.94 11.86 0.38
N ALA A 116 23.14 12.82 -0.10
CA ALA A 116 22.00 13.31 0.68
C ALA A 116 20.98 12.18 0.95
N LEU A 117 20.65 11.39 -0.07
CA LEU A 117 19.72 10.27 0.04
C LEU A 117 20.26 9.16 0.95
N SER A 118 21.55 8.81 0.84
CA SER A 118 22.11 7.67 1.58
C SER A 118 22.08 7.81 3.10
N ILE A 119 21.93 9.03 3.62
CA ILE A 119 21.78 9.31 5.06
C ILE A 119 20.57 8.58 5.66
N ASN A 120 19.45 8.53 4.93
CA ASN A 120 18.22 7.89 5.36
C ASN A 120 17.92 6.61 4.55
N GLY A 121 18.91 6.10 3.83
CA GLY A 121 18.73 5.02 2.86
C GLY A 121 17.79 5.41 1.73
N LYS A 122 16.84 4.54 1.40
CA LYS A 122 15.92 4.75 0.25
C LYS A 122 14.54 5.27 0.65
N ASN A 123 14.36 5.66 1.91
CA ASN A 123 13.05 6.04 2.44
C ASN A 123 12.39 7.18 1.65
N ASP A 124 13.16 8.18 1.23
CA ASP A 124 12.65 9.31 0.41
C ASP A 124 12.15 8.84 -0.97
N LEU A 125 12.86 7.88 -1.58
CA LEU A 125 12.46 7.25 -2.84
C LEU A 125 11.17 6.44 -2.66
N LEU A 126 11.11 5.62 -1.60
CA LEU A 126 9.95 4.78 -1.28
C LEU A 126 8.70 5.61 -1.01
N HIS A 127 8.80 6.66 -0.20
CA HIS A 127 7.71 7.61 0.03
C HIS A 127 7.22 8.25 -1.26
N SER A 128 8.14 8.67 -2.12
CA SER A 128 7.81 9.31 -3.38
C SER A 128 7.12 8.36 -4.35
N ILE A 129 7.54 7.08 -4.39
CA ILE A 129 6.85 6.04 -5.17
C ILE A 129 5.41 5.88 -4.66
N VAL A 130 5.21 5.70 -3.35
CA VAL A 130 3.88 5.51 -2.76
C VAL A 130 2.96 6.70 -3.02
N ALA A 131 3.48 7.93 -2.91
CA ALA A 131 2.69 9.15 -3.13
C ALA A 131 2.23 9.33 -4.60
N HIS A 132 2.86 8.64 -5.55
CA HIS A 132 2.54 8.74 -6.99
C HIS A 132 1.79 7.53 -7.53
N LEU A 133 1.43 6.58 -6.67
CA LEU A 133 0.65 5.40 -7.00
C LEU A 133 -0.69 5.44 -6.26
N PRO A 134 -1.71 4.70 -6.73
CA PRO A 134 -2.92 4.48 -5.94
C PRO A 134 -2.60 3.87 -4.58
N ALA A 135 -3.51 4.05 -3.62
CA ALA A 135 -3.40 3.40 -2.32
C ALA A 135 -3.37 1.86 -2.51
N CYS A 136 -2.34 1.23 -1.96
CA CYS A 136 -2.12 -0.22 -2.04
C CYS A 136 -2.37 -0.87 -0.68
N HIS A 137 -3.10 -1.98 -0.70
CA HIS A 137 -3.41 -2.82 0.45
C HIS A 137 -2.14 -3.40 1.08
N GLU A 138 -1.19 -3.81 0.24
CA GLU A 138 0.11 -4.34 0.64
C GLU A 138 1.25 -3.64 -0.07
N LYS A 139 2.40 -3.56 0.60
CA LYS A 139 3.60 -2.92 0.08
C LYS A 139 4.80 -3.78 0.44
N HIS A 140 5.59 -4.17 -0.55
CA HIS A 140 6.78 -4.98 -0.38
C HIS A 140 8.00 -4.20 -0.84
N TYR A 141 9.08 -4.27 -0.07
CA TYR A 141 10.37 -3.70 -0.40
C TYR A 141 11.45 -4.77 -0.40
N TYR A 142 12.17 -4.89 -1.51
CA TYR A 142 13.23 -5.88 -1.73
C TYR A 142 14.57 -5.16 -1.87
N GLU A 143 15.53 -5.51 -1.04
CA GLU A 143 16.80 -4.79 -0.91
C GLU A 143 17.92 -5.76 -0.56
N ASP A 144 19.05 -5.67 -1.24
CA ASP A 144 20.20 -6.55 -1.03
C ASP A 144 21.17 -6.05 0.05
N LYS A 145 21.12 -4.75 0.40
CA LYS A 145 21.97 -4.19 1.45
C LYS A 145 21.25 -4.14 2.78
N GLU A 146 21.78 -4.88 3.75
CA GLU A 146 21.28 -4.92 5.12
C GLU A 146 21.03 -3.53 5.73
N LEU A 147 21.95 -2.59 5.53
CA LEU A 147 21.80 -1.21 6.00
C LEU A 147 20.51 -0.54 5.52
N TYR A 148 20.17 -0.67 4.24
CA TYR A 148 18.98 -0.05 3.66
C TYR A 148 17.71 -0.84 3.97
N PHE A 149 17.81 -2.16 4.10
CA PHE A 149 16.75 -3.00 4.64
C PHE A 149 16.37 -2.58 6.07
N ASP A 150 17.37 -2.28 6.91
CA ASP A 150 17.15 -1.84 8.29
C ASP A 150 16.61 -0.41 8.37
N TYR A 151 17.11 0.53 7.57
CA TYR A 151 16.56 1.89 7.52
C TYR A 151 15.11 1.94 7.05
N ALA A 152 14.68 1.01 6.20
CA ALA A 152 13.28 0.87 5.82
C ALA A 152 12.36 0.45 6.99
N ALA A 153 12.89 0.08 8.16
CA ALA A 153 12.07 -0.13 9.37
C ALA A 153 11.30 1.12 9.79
N CYS A 154 11.77 2.31 9.41
CA CYS A 154 11.06 3.57 9.62
C CYS A 154 9.79 3.71 8.77
N LEU A 155 9.58 2.81 7.79
CA LEU A 155 8.39 2.68 6.96
C LEU A 155 7.63 1.40 7.35
N PRO A 156 6.94 1.42 8.51
CA PRO A 156 6.41 0.20 9.13
C PRO A 156 5.28 -0.47 8.33
N GLU A 157 4.77 0.17 7.27
CA GLU A 157 3.80 -0.38 6.33
C GLU A 157 4.40 -1.33 5.29
N PHE A 158 5.72 -1.38 5.12
CA PHE A 158 6.37 -2.26 4.15
C PHE A 158 6.70 -3.64 4.73
N HIS A 159 6.34 -4.67 3.97
CA HIS A 159 6.96 -5.99 4.06
C HIS A 159 8.37 -5.88 3.49
N ARG A 160 9.38 -6.05 4.36
CA ARG A 160 10.78 -5.89 3.97
C ARG A 160 11.39 -7.26 3.70
N HIS A 161 12.12 -7.37 2.60
CA HIS A 161 12.81 -8.59 2.16
C HIS A 161 14.28 -8.27 1.93
N HIS A 162 15.18 -8.85 2.73
CA HIS A 162 16.63 -8.72 2.55
C HIS A 162 17.08 -9.78 1.54
N VAL A 163 17.37 -9.35 0.32
CA VAL A 163 17.76 -10.21 -0.81
C VAL A 163 19.23 -10.62 -0.68
N GLN A 164 19.55 -11.86 -1.06
CA GLN A 164 20.94 -12.32 -1.05
C GLN A 164 21.72 -11.73 -2.23
N ALA A 165 22.52 -10.68 -2.01
CA ALA A 165 23.28 -9.97 -3.04
C ALA A 165 24.12 -10.90 -3.94
N THR A 166 24.89 -11.80 -3.33
CA THR A 166 25.86 -12.67 -4.03
C THR A 166 25.26 -13.92 -4.65
N ASN A 167 24.00 -14.24 -4.34
CA ASN A 167 23.34 -15.43 -4.89
C ASN A 167 22.83 -15.13 -6.31
N PRO A 168 23.20 -15.93 -7.33
CA PRO A 168 22.70 -15.74 -8.69
C PRO A 168 21.19 -16.02 -8.83
N SER A 169 20.57 -16.68 -7.85
CA SER A 169 19.12 -16.90 -7.76
C SER A 169 18.47 -15.93 -6.76
N PHE A 170 17.25 -15.48 -7.08
CA PHE A 170 16.50 -14.57 -6.24
C PHE A 170 15.99 -15.27 -4.97
N SER A 171 16.59 -14.92 -3.84
CA SER A 171 16.38 -15.54 -2.54
C SER A 171 16.60 -14.53 -1.41
N PHE A 172 16.13 -14.85 -0.20
CA PHE A 172 16.14 -13.94 0.93
C PHE A 172 17.04 -14.44 2.07
N HIS A 173 17.75 -13.52 2.73
CA HIS A 173 18.39 -13.75 4.02
C HIS A 173 17.40 -13.63 5.17
N ASN A 174 16.53 -12.62 5.08
CA ASN A 174 15.61 -12.26 6.15
C ASN A 174 14.38 -11.58 5.56
N GLU A 175 13.26 -11.69 6.27
CA GLU A 175 12.00 -11.05 5.91
C GLU A 175 11.35 -10.49 7.18
N LYS A 176 10.75 -9.31 7.06
CA LYS A 176 10.01 -8.68 8.15
C LYS A 176 8.68 -8.14 7.63
N ALA A 177 7.59 -8.76 8.06
CA ALA A 177 6.24 -8.26 7.80
C ALA A 177 5.93 -7.01 8.66
N PRO A 178 5.02 -6.13 8.19
CA PRO A 178 4.43 -5.06 8.98
C PRO A 178 3.80 -5.58 10.26
N GLY A 179 3.77 -4.74 11.30
CA GLY A 179 2.93 -5.00 12.45
C GLY A 179 1.45 -5.01 12.06
N ALA A 180 0.63 -5.75 12.81
CA ALA A 180 -0.80 -5.90 12.52
C ALA A 180 -1.54 -4.55 12.38
N LEU A 181 -1.16 -3.56 13.20
CA LEU A 181 -1.69 -2.19 13.14
C LEU A 181 -1.42 -1.50 11.79
N PHE A 182 -0.19 -1.56 11.29
CA PHE A 182 0.20 -0.87 10.05
C PHE A 182 -0.33 -1.58 8.80
N SER A 183 -0.42 -2.91 8.85
CA SER A 183 -1.08 -3.71 7.82
C SER A 183 -2.57 -3.34 7.73
N LEU A 184 -3.28 -3.31 8.86
CA LEU A 184 -4.70 -2.94 8.91
C LEU A 184 -4.93 -1.53 8.36
N ARG A 185 -4.12 -0.56 8.81
CA ARG A 185 -4.20 0.83 8.35
C ARG A 185 -4.03 0.94 6.82
N SER A 186 -3.09 0.20 6.24
CA SER A 186 -2.86 0.22 4.79
C SER A 186 -4.06 -0.32 4.02
N MET A 187 -4.65 -1.42 4.48
CA MET A 187 -5.84 -2.01 3.88
C MET A 187 -7.07 -1.09 3.97
N LEU A 188 -7.31 -0.49 5.14
CA LEU A 188 -8.40 0.47 5.34
C LEU A 188 -8.26 1.69 4.43
N ALA A 189 -7.04 2.24 4.32
CA ALA A 189 -6.78 3.40 3.46
C ALA A 189 -6.98 3.07 1.97
N ALA A 190 -6.62 1.86 1.54
CA ALA A 190 -6.82 1.41 0.16
C ALA A 190 -8.30 1.26 -0.18
N ASP A 191 -9.08 0.56 0.66
CA ASP A 191 -10.51 0.37 0.43
C ASP A 191 -11.29 1.70 0.51
N LEU A 192 -10.91 2.61 1.42
CA LEU A 192 -11.50 3.95 1.49
C LEU A 192 -11.24 4.75 0.19
N ALA A 193 -10.04 4.66 -0.36
CA ALA A 193 -9.69 5.35 -1.61
C ALA A 193 -10.47 4.81 -2.81
N GLU A 194 -10.69 3.49 -2.87
CA GLU A 194 -11.48 2.83 -3.92
C GLU A 194 -12.94 3.27 -3.87
N LEU A 195 -13.59 3.16 -2.70
CA LEU A 195 -14.99 3.55 -2.50
C LEU A 195 -15.21 5.04 -2.78
N THR A 196 -14.28 5.91 -2.38
CA THR A 196 -14.38 7.36 -2.64
C THR A 196 -14.22 7.69 -4.13
N LYS A 197 -13.44 6.89 -4.87
CA LYS A 197 -13.27 7.07 -6.32
C LYS A 197 -14.53 6.69 -7.07
N ASP A 198 -15.21 5.62 -6.66
CA ASP A 198 -16.43 5.16 -7.32
C ASP A 198 -17.64 6.05 -7.00
N ALA A 199 -17.75 6.54 -5.76
CA ALA A 199 -18.76 7.56 -5.41
C ALA A 199 -18.64 8.84 -6.27
N LYS A 200 -17.41 9.23 -6.65
CA LYS A 200 -17.14 10.38 -7.54
C LYS A 200 -17.44 10.10 -9.01
N LYS A 201 -17.42 8.85 -9.45
CA LYS A 201 -17.82 8.47 -10.82
C LYS A 201 -19.33 8.45 -10.97
N GLU A 202 -20.07 8.01 -9.94
CA GLU A 202 -21.54 8.01 -9.94
C GLU A 202 -22.17 9.41 -9.90
N THR A 203 -21.43 10.43 -9.43
CA THR A 203 -21.89 11.83 -9.40
C THR A 203 -21.67 12.61 -10.70
N GLN A 204 -21.07 12.01 -11.73
CA GLN A 204 -21.14 12.61 -13.08
C GLN A 204 -22.52 12.34 -13.68
N PRO A 205 -23.26 13.36 -14.14
CA PRO A 205 -24.58 13.14 -14.73
C PRO A 205 -24.38 12.46 -16.08
N SER A 206 -24.47 11.12 -16.11
CA SER A 206 -24.76 10.41 -17.34
C SER A 206 -26.17 10.82 -17.76
N SER A 207 -26.24 11.76 -18.71
CA SER A 207 -27.49 12.15 -19.36
C SER A 207 -28.03 10.98 -20.19
N HIS A 208 -28.70 10.03 -19.54
CA HIS A 208 -29.65 9.15 -20.19
C HIS A 208 -30.88 9.06 -19.32
N VAL A 209 -31.79 9.99 -19.57
CA VAL A 209 -33.21 9.87 -19.26
C VAL A 209 -33.70 8.55 -19.88
N SER A 210 -33.83 7.50 -19.07
CA SER A 210 -34.68 6.37 -19.42
C SER A 210 -36.07 6.64 -18.86
N LEU A 211 -36.87 7.35 -19.65
CA LEU A 211 -38.32 7.31 -19.53
C LEU A 211 -38.76 5.91 -19.98
N SER A 212 -39.09 5.03 -19.04
CA SER A 212 -39.99 3.91 -19.30
C SER A 212 -41.32 4.21 -18.64
N LEU A 213 -42.12 5.00 -19.36
CA LEU A 213 -43.58 4.96 -19.28
C LEU A 213 -44.03 3.73 -20.09
N PHE A 214 -45.02 3.01 -19.55
CA PHE A 214 -45.77 1.90 -20.14
C PHE A 214 -45.17 0.49 -20.00
N SER A 215 -45.71 -0.26 -19.05
CA SER A 215 -46.40 -1.50 -19.40
C SER A 215 -47.69 -1.65 -18.61
N ILE A 216 -48.74 -1.93 -19.36
CA ILE A 216 -50.16 -1.92 -19.02
C ILE A 216 -50.53 -3.19 -18.26
N SER A 217 -51.50 -3.03 -17.36
CA SER A 217 -52.26 -4.04 -16.65
C SER A 217 -52.61 -5.31 -17.44
N ALA A 218 -52.55 -6.45 -16.76
CA ALA A 218 -53.48 -7.56 -16.97
C ALA A 218 -54.19 -7.86 -15.65
N ASN A 219 -55.51 -7.67 -15.67
CA ASN A 219 -56.43 -7.82 -14.55
C ASN A 219 -56.70 -9.30 -14.19
N ASN A 220 -56.83 -9.52 -12.88
CA ASN A 220 -57.83 -10.30 -12.13
C ASN A 220 -58.08 -11.80 -12.41
N SER A 221 -57.92 -12.60 -11.35
CA SER A 221 -59.03 -13.35 -10.74
C SER A 221 -58.78 -13.69 -9.23
N THR A 222 -59.56 -13.04 -8.36
CA THR A 222 -60.23 -13.49 -7.09
C THR A 222 -59.70 -14.72 -6.30
N LEU A 223 -59.09 -14.57 -5.10
CA LEU A 223 -59.64 -14.55 -3.69
C LEU A 223 -59.84 -15.95 -3.04
N PRO A 224 -59.87 -16.12 -1.68
CA PRO A 224 -58.91 -15.74 -0.63
C PRO A 224 -58.65 -16.88 0.42
N ASP A 225 -57.84 -16.54 1.45
CA ASP A 225 -57.92 -16.93 2.88
C ASP A 225 -56.80 -17.77 3.54
N SER A 226 -56.36 -17.23 4.70
CA SER A 226 -55.68 -17.85 5.85
C SER A 226 -54.21 -18.29 5.70
N SER A 227 -53.30 -18.17 6.67
CA SER A 227 -53.12 -17.35 7.87
C SER A 227 -51.71 -17.69 8.39
N VAL A 228 -51.02 -16.69 8.93
CA VAL A 228 -49.96 -16.80 9.97
C VAL A 228 -48.76 -17.73 9.67
N GLY A 229 -47.69 -17.11 9.19
CA GLY A 229 -46.34 -17.61 9.27
C GLY A 229 -45.36 -16.43 9.26
N LEU A 230 -45.28 -15.73 10.40
CA LEU A 230 -44.26 -14.71 10.68
C LEU A 230 -42.89 -15.40 10.67
N VAL A 231 -42.33 -15.61 9.48
CA VAL A 231 -40.90 -15.81 9.32
C VAL A 231 -40.35 -14.40 9.16
N SER A 232 -39.85 -13.86 10.26
CA SER A 232 -38.98 -12.69 10.24
C SER A 232 -37.81 -13.01 9.31
N ASN A 233 -37.92 -12.60 8.05
CA ASN A 233 -36.76 -12.35 7.22
C ASN A 233 -35.97 -11.27 7.96
N VAL A 234 -35.00 -11.70 8.77
CA VAL A 234 -33.86 -10.86 9.12
C VAL A 234 -33.18 -10.59 7.79
N SER A 235 -33.63 -9.53 7.12
CA SER A 235 -32.90 -8.91 6.05
C SER A 235 -31.57 -8.52 6.70
N THR A 236 -30.54 -9.34 6.52
CA THR A 236 -29.16 -8.89 6.65
C THR A 236 -28.95 -7.88 5.54
N SER A 237 -29.46 -6.66 5.76
CA SER A 237 -29.25 -5.54 4.87
C SER A 237 -27.76 -5.29 4.85
N THR A 238 -27.13 -5.60 3.72
CA THR A 238 -25.75 -5.23 3.48
C THR A 238 -25.62 -3.72 3.75
N PRO A 239 -24.65 -3.30 4.57
CA PRO A 239 -24.44 -1.88 4.83
C PRO A 239 -24.29 -1.08 3.54
N SER A 240 -24.82 0.14 3.52
CA SER A 240 -24.64 1.07 2.41
C SER A 240 -23.16 1.48 2.25
N ALA A 241 -22.82 2.03 1.08
CA ALA A 241 -21.47 2.53 0.80
C ALA A 241 -21.09 3.67 1.76
N GLU A 242 -22.03 4.55 2.10
CA GLU A 242 -21.81 5.66 3.04
C GLU A 242 -21.55 5.15 4.46
N GLU A 243 -22.34 4.19 4.96
CA GLU A 243 -22.09 3.55 6.25
C GLU A 243 -20.73 2.87 6.29
N THR A 244 -20.32 2.22 5.19
CA THR A 244 -19.00 1.58 5.09
C THR A 244 -17.88 2.62 5.11
N ILE A 245 -18.00 3.72 4.38
CA ILE A 245 -17.03 4.81 4.37
C ILE A 245 -16.86 5.41 5.76
N ASN A 246 -17.96 5.67 6.47
CA ASN A 246 -17.92 6.19 7.84
C ASN A 246 -17.23 5.20 8.78
N ALA A 247 -17.59 3.91 8.70
CA ALA A 247 -16.96 2.88 9.53
C ALA A 247 -15.44 2.72 9.27
N LEU A 248 -15.00 2.83 8.01
CA LEU A 248 -13.58 2.84 7.66
C LEU A 248 -12.87 4.06 8.24
N CYS A 249 -13.46 5.25 8.10
CA CYS A 249 -12.92 6.49 8.67
C CYS A 249 -12.80 6.41 10.20
N ASP A 250 -13.82 5.89 10.88
CA ASP A 250 -13.82 5.72 12.34
C ASP A 250 -12.68 4.82 12.80
N LEU A 251 -12.48 3.69 12.14
CA LEU A 251 -11.41 2.76 12.49
C LEU A 251 -10.02 3.34 12.18
N ILE A 252 -9.87 4.07 11.06
CA ILE A 252 -8.62 4.80 10.77
C ILE A 252 -8.35 5.85 11.83
N ASN A 253 -9.34 6.67 12.20
CA ASN A 253 -9.19 7.69 13.23
C ASN A 253 -8.85 7.08 14.60
N PHE A 254 -9.43 5.92 14.90
CA PHE A 254 -9.06 5.16 16.09
C PHE A 254 -7.59 4.72 16.01
N ILE A 255 -7.16 4.07 14.92
CA ILE A 255 -5.78 3.59 14.74
C ILE A 255 -4.77 4.74 14.79
N ASP A 256 -5.09 5.88 14.18
CA ASP A 256 -4.28 7.11 14.15
C ASP A 256 -4.30 7.90 15.47
N PHE A 257 -4.90 7.35 16.54
CA PHE A 257 -4.98 7.95 17.88
C PHE A 257 -5.72 9.32 17.90
N LYS A 258 -6.56 9.58 16.89
CA LYS A 258 -7.38 10.81 16.82
C LYS A 258 -8.64 10.72 17.68
N VAL A 259 -9.13 9.50 17.90
CA VAL A 259 -10.27 9.21 18.79
C VAL A 259 -9.93 8.10 19.78
N GLN A 260 -10.54 8.18 20.97
CA GLN A 260 -10.33 7.20 22.03
C GLN A 260 -11.23 5.97 21.92
N THR A 261 -12.38 6.09 21.27
CA THR A 261 -13.38 5.01 21.15
C THR A 261 -13.86 4.86 19.72
N ILE A 262 -14.25 3.64 19.34
CA ILE A 262 -14.90 3.33 18.06
C ILE A 262 -16.41 3.38 18.27
N GLU A 263 -17.17 3.82 17.27
CA GLU A 263 -18.63 3.83 17.34
C GLU A 263 -19.21 2.41 17.45
N SER A 264 -20.36 2.29 18.12
CA SER A 264 -20.91 0.99 18.55
C SER A 264 -21.24 0.04 17.39
N ASN A 265 -21.52 0.57 16.20
CA ASN A 265 -21.89 -0.20 15.01
C ASN A 265 -20.73 -0.38 14.00
N THR A 266 -19.60 0.33 14.14
CA THR A 266 -18.49 0.30 13.17
C THR A 266 -18.04 -1.11 12.85
N LEU A 267 -17.81 -1.95 13.86
CA LEU A 267 -17.33 -3.33 13.65
C LEU A 267 -18.36 -4.23 12.97
N ALA A 268 -19.64 -4.02 13.25
CA ALA A 268 -20.72 -4.77 12.60
C ALA A 268 -20.83 -4.39 11.12
N VAL A 269 -20.65 -3.10 10.80
CA VAL A 269 -20.63 -2.61 9.42
C VAL A 269 -19.43 -3.18 8.66
N LEU A 270 -18.22 -3.12 9.23
CA LEU A 270 -17.02 -3.64 8.58
C LEU A 270 -17.07 -5.17 8.37
N ALA A 271 -17.64 -5.92 9.31
CA ALA A 271 -17.72 -7.38 9.22
C ALA A 271 -18.80 -7.89 8.25
N ASN A 272 -19.81 -7.07 7.92
CA ASN A 272 -20.93 -7.46 7.06
C ASN A 272 -20.99 -6.67 5.73
N GLY A 273 -20.15 -5.66 5.57
CA GLY A 273 -20.05 -4.81 4.37
C GLY A 273 -18.98 -5.27 3.38
N SER A 274 -18.62 -4.37 2.47
CA SER A 274 -17.63 -4.65 1.41
C SER A 274 -16.20 -4.88 1.93
N PHE A 275 -15.88 -4.41 3.13
CA PHE A 275 -14.57 -4.61 3.77
C PHE A 275 -14.37 -6.02 4.35
N LYS A 276 -15.41 -6.85 4.38
CA LYS A 276 -15.40 -8.16 5.05
C LYS A 276 -14.26 -9.07 4.59
N ASP A 277 -14.04 -9.17 3.28
CA ASP A 277 -13.03 -10.08 2.72
C ASP A 277 -11.62 -9.57 3.00
N THR A 278 -11.40 -8.25 2.90
CA THR A 278 -10.13 -7.61 3.29
C THR A 278 -9.84 -7.83 4.78
N LEU A 279 -10.86 -7.68 5.64
CA LEU A 279 -10.72 -7.92 7.07
C LEU A 279 -10.38 -9.39 7.37
N ALA A 280 -11.07 -10.34 6.74
CA ALA A 280 -10.79 -11.76 6.91
C ALA A 280 -9.36 -12.13 6.47
N TYR A 281 -8.89 -11.52 5.37
CA TYR A 281 -7.52 -11.66 4.90
C TYR A 281 -6.50 -11.12 5.93
N TRP A 282 -6.73 -9.93 6.47
CA TRP A 282 -5.89 -9.35 7.51
C TRP A 282 -5.78 -10.23 8.76
N GLU A 283 -6.92 -10.74 9.25
CA GLU A 283 -6.97 -11.63 10.42
C GLU A 283 -6.21 -12.93 10.18
N MET A 284 -6.28 -13.47 8.96
CA MET A 284 -5.53 -14.67 8.59
C MET A 284 -4.02 -14.42 8.57
N GLN A 285 -3.57 -13.32 7.95
CA GLN A 285 -2.15 -13.01 7.80
C GLN A 285 -1.48 -12.69 9.14
N THR A 286 -2.15 -11.88 9.96
CA THR A 286 -1.61 -11.43 11.25
C THR A 286 -1.84 -12.43 12.37
N LYS A 287 -2.73 -13.40 12.17
CA LYS A 287 -3.26 -14.31 13.20
C LYS A 287 -3.98 -13.57 14.34
N GLU A 288 -4.35 -12.32 14.11
CA GLU A 288 -5.10 -11.50 15.04
C GLU A 288 -6.60 -11.55 14.74
N LYS A 289 -7.42 -11.19 15.73
CA LYS A 289 -8.86 -10.98 15.55
C LYS A 289 -9.19 -9.54 15.87
N ILE A 290 -9.95 -8.86 15.01
CA ILE A 290 -10.23 -7.42 15.19
C ILE A 290 -10.92 -7.14 16.54
N THR A 291 -11.74 -8.07 16.99
CA THR A 291 -12.47 -8.03 18.26
C THR A 291 -11.55 -8.11 19.49
N LYS A 292 -10.36 -8.71 19.38
CA LYS A 292 -9.33 -8.75 20.44
C LYS A 292 -8.31 -7.62 20.28
N PHE A 293 -7.96 -7.32 19.03
CA PHE A 293 -6.98 -6.31 18.67
C PHE A 293 -7.34 -4.92 19.19
N ILE A 294 -8.61 -4.50 19.07
CA ILE A 294 -9.06 -3.18 19.53
C ILE A 294 -8.87 -3.00 21.05
N PRO A 295 -9.37 -3.91 21.91
CA PRO A 295 -9.08 -3.87 23.35
C PRO A 295 -7.59 -3.85 23.68
N GLU A 296 -6.76 -4.62 22.98
CA GLU A 296 -5.32 -4.65 23.22
C GLU A 296 -4.63 -3.32 22.88
N VAL A 297 -5.06 -2.66 21.79
CA VAL A 297 -4.58 -1.32 21.44
C VAL A 297 -4.97 -0.30 22.51
N LEU A 298 -6.20 -0.39 23.04
CA LEU A 298 -6.65 0.46 24.16
C LEU A 298 -5.82 0.22 25.43
N GLN A 299 -5.60 -1.04 25.80
CA GLN A 299 -4.78 -1.38 26.97
C GLN A 299 -3.35 -0.82 26.83
N LYS A 300 -2.72 -1.00 25.68
CA LYS A 300 -1.38 -0.45 25.41
C LYS A 300 -1.35 1.07 25.52
N ARG A 301 -2.40 1.76 25.06
CA ARG A 301 -2.53 3.23 25.22
C ARG A 301 -2.59 3.64 26.69
N GLU A 302 -3.39 2.93 27.49
CA GLU A 302 -3.48 3.19 28.93
C GLU A 302 -2.15 2.94 29.64
N GLU A 303 -1.42 1.88 29.27
CA GLU A 303 -0.10 1.58 29.82
C GLU A 303 0.92 2.67 29.50
N VAL A 304 0.95 3.15 28.25
CA VAL A 304 1.83 4.27 27.84
C VAL A 304 1.46 5.55 28.59
N ALA A 305 0.17 5.89 28.68
CA ALA A 305 -0.29 7.08 29.41
C ALA A 305 0.09 7.03 30.91
N LYS A 306 0.01 5.85 31.53
CA LYS A 306 0.47 5.64 32.92
C LYS A 306 1.98 5.86 33.05
N LEU A 307 2.78 5.33 32.12
CA LEU A 307 4.22 5.54 32.11
C LEU A 307 4.58 7.02 31.95
N GLU A 308 3.98 7.72 31.00
CA GLU A 308 4.20 9.17 30.78
C GLU A 308 3.83 10.00 32.01
N SER A 309 2.73 9.65 32.70
CA SER A 309 2.34 10.32 33.95
C SER A 309 3.34 10.09 35.11
N THR A 310 4.13 9.01 35.04
CA THR A 310 5.15 8.67 36.04
C THR A 310 6.46 9.45 35.79
N TYR A 311 6.78 9.78 34.54
CA TYR A 311 7.97 10.56 34.19
C TYR A 311 7.84 12.08 34.46
N ASN A 312 6.61 12.59 34.58
CA ASN A 312 6.35 14.00 34.89
C ASN A 312 6.49 14.38 36.39
N TYR A 313 7.05 13.50 37.23
CA TYR A 313 7.17 13.73 38.67
C TYR A 313 8.60 13.94 39.21
N ASP A 314 9.64 13.86 38.37
CA ASP A 314 11.04 13.98 38.82
C ASP A 314 11.76 15.29 38.39
N SER A 315 11.07 16.27 37.79
CA SER A 315 11.73 17.53 37.35
C SER A 315 11.52 18.76 38.23
N ASP A 316 10.69 18.70 39.28
CA ASP A 316 10.24 19.90 40.02
C ASP A 316 10.57 19.89 41.53
N GLU A 317 11.69 19.32 41.97
CA GLU A 317 12.24 19.65 43.31
C GLU A 317 13.78 19.70 43.30
N ASN A 318 14.36 20.81 42.82
CA ASN A 318 15.55 21.35 43.47
C ASN A 318 15.71 22.87 43.26
N THR A 319 14.75 23.65 43.79
CA THR A 319 15.02 25.05 44.14
C THR A 319 15.74 25.10 45.49
N GLY A 320 17.06 25.28 45.43
CA GLY A 320 17.88 26.15 46.29
C GLY A 320 17.84 26.01 47.82
N LEU A 321 19.02 25.98 48.43
CA LEU A 321 19.46 26.94 49.47
C LEU A 321 20.94 26.67 49.85
N GLY A 322 21.76 27.72 49.89
CA GLY A 322 23.07 27.68 50.53
C GLY A 322 24.01 28.78 50.06
N TYR A 323 23.92 29.94 50.71
CA TYR A 323 24.92 31.03 50.68
C TYR A 323 26.31 30.59 51.11
#